data_AF-K1RYT5-F1
#
_entry.id   AF-K1RYT5-F1
#
_cell.length_a   1.000
_cell.length_b   1.000
_cell.length_c   1.000
_cell.angle_alpha   90.00
_cell.angle_beta   90.00
_cell.angle_gamma   90.00
#
_symmetry.space_group_name_H-M   'P 1'
#
loop_
_entity.id
_entity.type
_entity.pdbx_description
1 polymer ?
#
loop_
_entity_poly.entity_id
_entity_poly.type
_entity_poly.pdbx_seq_one_letter_code
_entity_poly.pdbx_strand_id
1 'polypeptide(L)'
;NKATYTTDNSSISTCDGNGNVQGKGEGYTRISATAENKKAICGLSVYSQCSDASGSLKEEADFLIGADSGENIRKAKVPKNQKVTVIGSCGNYFRIKMPTDFNFDDGDNSRIAYVLKSKVYVPVTEIKINKSELNLGEKDVDQLKAEVIPAQATNKTIVWSVAKKGVVEVDQNGKIKVVGTGNTTVIAKSPEGPSAACKITVFKGLD
;
A
#
# COMPACT_ATOMS: atom_id res chain seq x y z
N ASN A 1 -24.78 -38.38 -1.78
CA ASN A 1 -24.49 -37.32 -2.77
C ASN A 1 -23.37 -36.44 -2.25
N LYS A 2 -22.24 -36.36 -2.97
CA LYS A 2 -21.09 -35.53 -2.58
C LYS A 2 -21.31 -34.10 -3.11
N ALA A 3 -21.04 -33.10 -2.30
CA ALA A 3 -21.09 -31.70 -2.75
C ALA A 3 -19.94 -31.40 -3.72
N THR A 4 -20.19 -30.53 -4.69
CA THR A 4 -19.16 -29.92 -5.54
C THR A 4 -18.87 -28.50 -5.09
N TYR A 5 -17.59 -28.11 -5.11
CA TYR A 5 -17.14 -26.79 -4.67
C TYR A 5 -16.58 -26.01 -5.85
N THR A 6 -16.99 -24.76 -6.01
CA THR A 6 -16.47 -23.86 -7.05
C THR A 6 -16.10 -22.51 -6.46
N THR A 7 -15.16 -21.82 -7.09
CA THR A 7 -14.83 -20.42 -6.82
C THR A 7 -15.34 -19.54 -7.96
N ASP A 8 -15.89 -18.37 -7.63
CA ASP A 8 -16.32 -17.39 -8.62
C ASP A 8 -15.12 -16.72 -9.32
N ASN A 9 -13.93 -16.73 -8.70
CA ASN A 9 -12.71 -16.16 -9.26
C ASN A 9 -11.46 -16.97 -8.87
N SER A 10 -10.94 -17.74 -9.84
CA SER A 10 -9.79 -18.63 -9.66
C SER A 10 -8.44 -17.91 -9.53
N SER A 11 -8.37 -16.62 -9.87
CA SER A 11 -7.18 -15.78 -9.62
C SER A 11 -7.08 -15.34 -8.15
N ILE A 12 -8.20 -15.31 -7.43
CA ILE A 12 -8.26 -14.90 -6.01
C ILE A 12 -8.20 -16.12 -5.09
N SER A 13 -8.89 -17.21 -5.43
CA SER A 13 -8.87 -18.43 -4.61
C SER A 13 -9.06 -19.70 -5.42
N THR A 14 -8.81 -20.85 -4.81
CA THR A 14 -9.23 -22.17 -5.32
C THR A 14 -9.88 -22.98 -4.22
N CYS A 15 -10.70 -23.96 -4.59
CA CYS A 15 -11.23 -24.96 -3.69
C CYS A 15 -11.04 -26.37 -4.27
N ASP A 16 -10.72 -27.35 -3.42
CA ASP A 16 -10.60 -28.75 -3.83
C ASP A 16 -11.94 -29.51 -3.73
N GLY A 17 -11.94 -30.78 -4.15
CA GLY A 17 -13.12 -31.65 -4.10
C GLY A 17 -13.59 -32.04 -2.69
N ASN A 18 -12.89 -31.62 -1.64
CA ASN A 18 -13.25 -31.80 -0.24
C ASN A 18 -13.70 -30.47 0.41
N GLY A 19 -13.70 -29.37 -0.33
CA GLY A 19 -14.09 -28.05 0.15
C GLY A 19 -12.99 -27.27 0.85
N ASN A 20 -11.73 -27.75 0.81
CA ASN A 20 -10.61 -26.95 1.32
C ASN A 20 -10.35 -25.77 0.38
N VAL A 21 -10.18 -24.58 0.95
CA VAL A 21 -10.01 -23.33 0.20
C VAL A 21 -8.59 -22.79 0.37
N GLN A 22 -7.98 -22.36 -0.74
CA GLN A 22 -6.68 -21.70 -0.75
C GLN A 22 -6.79 -20.31 -1.39
N GLY A 23 -6.27 -19.28 -0.71
CA GLY A 23 -6.10 -17.94 -1.29
C GLY A 23 -4.91 -17.91 -2.25
N LYS A 24 -5.08 -17.25 -3.41
CA LYS A 24 -4.06 -17.10 -4.45
C LYS A 24 -3.69 -15.65 -4.74
N GLY A 25 -4.67 -14.75 -4.65
CA GLY A 25 -4.50 -13.35 -4.98
C GLY A 25 -5.36 -12.47 -4.10
N GLU A 26 -4.93 -11.22 -3.91
CA GLU A 26 -5.66 -10.24 -3.12
C GLU A 26 -7.03 -9.94 -3.76
N GLY A 27 -8.10 -10.01 -2.99
CA GLY A 27 -9.43 -9.60 -3.43
C GLY A 27 -10.59 -10.33 -2.74
N TYR A 28 -11.80 -9.95 -3.15
CA TYR A 28 -13.02 -10.63 -2.75
C TYR A 28 -13.49 -11.60 -3.84
N THR A 29 -13.90 -12.78 -3.43
CA THR A 29 -14.52 -13.79 -4.28
C THR A 29 -15.59 -14.55 -3.48
N ARG A 30 -16.25 -15.51 -4.10
CA ARG A 30 -17.21 -16.39 -3.42
C ARG A 30 -16.86 -17.84 -3.69
N ILE A 31 -17.08 -18.67 -2.69
CA ILE A 31 -17.06 -20.12 -2.81
C ILE A 31 -18.49 -20.62 -2.77
N SER A 32 -18.84 -21.49 -3.70
CA SER A 32 -20.14 -22.13 -3.76
C SER A 32 -20.01 -23.62 -3.48
N ALA A 33 -20.81 -24.13 -2.54
CA ALA A 33 -21.01 -25.56 -2.33
C ALA A 33 -22.37 -25.95 -2.92
N THR A 34 -22.37 -26.93 -3.82
CA THR A 34 -23.59 -27.39 -4.49
C THR A 34 -23.78 -28.88 -4.27
N ALA A 35 -24.97 -29.29 -3.81
CA ALA A 35 -25.36 -30.68 -3.69
C ALA A 35 -26.78 -30.85 -4.25
N GLU A 36 -26.94 -31.77 -5.21
CA GLU A 36 -28.17 -31.89 -6.00
C GLU A 36 -28.54 -30.52 -6.62
N ASN A 37 -29.71 -29.97 -6.28
CA ASN A 37 -30.18 -28.67 -6.76
C ASN A 37 -30.07 -27.55 -5.71
N LYS A 38 -29.38 -27.80 -4.59
CA LYS A 38 -29.20 -26.83 -3.51
C LYS A 38 -27.80 -26.24 -3.56
N LYS A 39 -27.71 -24.91 -3.42
CA LYS A 39 -26.46 -24.15 -3.45
C LYS A 39 -26.33 -23.30 -2.19
N ALA A 40 -25.19 -23.39 -1.52
CA ALA A 40 -24.77 -22.49 -0.45
C ALA A 40 -23.57 -21.67 -0.93
N ILE A 41 -23.52 -20.39 -0.55
CA ILE A 41 -22.48 -19.45 -0.99
C ILE A 41 -21.84 -18.81 0.23
N CYS A 42 -20.51 -18.76 0.24
CA CYS A 42 -19.71 -18.07 1.23
C CYS A 42 -18.85 -17.00 0.55
N GLY A 43 -18.89 -15.77 1.08
CA GLY A 43 -17.99 -14.69 0.65
C GLY A 43 -16.60 -14.90 1.25
N LEU A 44 -15.57 -14.70 0.43
CA LEU A 44 -14.17 -14.89 0.81
C LEU A 44 -13.37 -13.63 0.52
N SER A 45 -12.76 -13.06 1.56
CA SER A 45 -11.80 -11.97 1.45
C SER A 45 -10.38 -12.52 1.59
N VAL A 46 -9.61 -12.53 0.50
CA VAL A 46 -8.19 -12.90 0.51
C VAL A 46 -7.38 -11.62 0.58
N TYR A 47 -6.67 -11.43 1.69
CA TYR A 47 -5.91 -10.20 1.94
C TYR A 47 -4.40 -10.41 1.76
N SER A 48 -3.70 -9.34 1.41
CA SER A 48 -2.25 -9.24 1.51
C SER A 48 -1.90 -8.47 2.78
N GLN A 49 -1.03 -9.04 3.61
CA GLN A 49 -0.57 -8.40 4.84
C GLN A 49 0.50 -7.34 4.54
N CYS A 50 0.50 -6.26 5.31
CA CYS A 50 1.57 -5.27 5.30
C CYS A 50 2.03 -4.92 6.71
N SER A 51 3.14 -4.20 6.81
CA SER A 51 3.50 -3.51 8.05
C SER A 51 2.41 -2.52 8.45
N ASP A 52 2.21 -2.35 9.75
CA ASP A 52 1.24 -1.41 10.28
C ASP A 52 1.50 0.01 9.76
N ALA A 53 0.46 0.64 9.22
CA ALA A 53 0.49 1.99 8.71
C ALA A 53 -0.66 2.79 9.34
N SER A 54 -0.33 3.86 10.07
CA SER A 54 -1.33 4.75 10.64
C SER A 54 -2.00 5.58 9.55
N GLY A 55 -3.30 5.80 9.67
CA GLY A 55 -4.07 6.66 8.78
C GLY A 55 -5.33 7.20 9.43
N SER A 56 -6.15 7.89 8.65
CA SER A 56 -7.45 8.38 9.09
C SER A 56 -8.47 8.40 7.96
N LEU A 57 -9.75 8.40 8.31
CA LEU A 57 -10.83 8.59 7.34
C LEU A 57 -10.88 10.04 6.86
N LYS A 58 -10.91 10.23 5.54
CA LYS A 58 -11.00 11.56 4.89
C LYS A 58 -12.42 12.14 4.93
N GLU A 59 -13.40 11.26 5.11
CA GLU A 59 -14.84 11.52 5.13
C GLU A 59 -15.55 10.36 5.85
N GLU A 60 -16.87 10.44 6.03
CA GLU A 60 -17.65 9.30 6.54
C GLU A 60 -17.47 8.07 5.63
N ALA A 61 -17.29 6.90 6.25
CA ALA A 61 -17.14 5.65 5.53
C ALA A 61 -17.78 4.48 6.29
N ASP A 62 -18.09 3.42 5.55
CA ASP A 62 -18.53 2.15 6.14
C ASP A 62 -17.29 1.32 6.52
N PHE A 63 -17.22 0.89 7.78
CA PHE A 63 -16.42 -0.25 8.20
C PHE A 63 -17.20 -1.53 7.95
N LEU A 64 -16.56 -2.51 7.33
CA LEU A 64 -17.18 -3.74 6.86
C LEU A 64 -16.49 -4.94 7.54
N ILE A 65 -17.23 -6.01 7.82
CA ILE A 65 -16.65 -7.26 8.34
C ILE A 65 -15.91 -8.09 7.26
N GLY A 66 -15.96 -7.65 6.00
CA GLY A 66 -15.30 -8.26 4.85
C GLY A 66 -15.13 -7.26 3.71
N ALA A 67 -14.33 -7.59 2.71
CA ALA A 67 -14.00 -6.70 1.59
C ALA A 67 -15.06 -6.71 0.47
N ASP A 68 -16.34 -6.65 0.84
CA ASP A 68 -17.49 -6.51 -0.05
C ASP A 68 -18.37 -5.38 0.47
N SER A 69 -18.88 -4.53 -0.42
CA SER A 69 -19.85 -3.48 -0.06
C SER A 69 -21.29 -3.86 -0.42
N GLY A 70 -21.52 -5.10 -0.87
CA GLY A 70 -22.84 -5.63 -1.16
C GLY A 70 -23.78 -5.60 0.06
N GLU A 71 -25.08 -5.55 -0.19
CA GLU A 71 -26.10 -5.23 0.83
C GLU A 71 -26.19 -6.24 1.99
N ASN A 72 -25.65 -7.45 1.83
CA ASN A 72 -25.75 -8.53 2.81
C ASN A 72 -24.50 -8.67 3.70
N ILE A 73 -23.61 -7.67 3.71
CA ILE A 73 -22.48 -7.64 4.63
C ILE A 73 -22.73 -6.67 5.79
N ARG A 74 -22.35 -7.08 7.00
CA ARG A 74 -22.46 -6.20 8.16
C ARG A 74 -21.51 -5.03 8.00
N LYS A 75 -22.03 -3.85 8.32
CA LYS A 75 -21.32 -2.60 8.19
C LYS A 75 -21.74 -1.60 9.24
N ALA A 76 -20.84 -0.69 9.56
CA ALA A 76 -21.08 0.41 10.47
C ALA A 76 -20.54 1.70 9.87
N LYS A 77 -21.33 2.76 9.96
CA LYS A 77 -20.88 4.10 9.57
C LYS A 77 -19.92 4.64 10.60
N VAL A 78 -18.81 5.17 10.13
CA VAL A 78 -17.74 5.73 10.95
C VAL A 78 -17.43 7.13 10.48
N PRO A 79 -17.38 8.12 11.39
CA PRO A 79 -17.21 9.52 11.02
C PRO A 79 -15.83 9.80 10.45
N LYS A 80 -15.75 10.91 9.71
CA LYS A 80 -14.50 11.50 9.25
C LYS A 80 -13.50 11.67 10.42
N ASN A 81 -12.20 11.62 10.10
CA ASN A 81 -11.08 11.75 11.02
C ASN A 81 -10.90 10.59 12.00
N GLN A 82 -11.75 9.54 11.95
CA GLN A 82 -11.47 8.32 12.70
C GLN A 82 -10.08 7.80 12.35
N LYS A 83 -9.25 7.62 13.38
CA LYS A 83 -7.92 7.02 13.23
C LYS A 83 -8.05 5.53 12.94
N VAL A 84 -7.23 5.05 12.02
CA VAL A 84 -7.17 3.64 11.63
C VAL A 84 -5.73 3.18 11.56
N THR A 85 -5.51 1.89 11.77
CA THR A 85 -4.22 1.24 11.49
C THR A 85 -4.43 0.26 10.35
N VAL A 86 -3.89 0.58 9.17
CA VAL A 86 -3.86 -0.29 8.01
C VAL A 86 -2.84 -1.39 8.25
N ILE A 87 -3.25 -2.63 8.03
CA ILE A 87 -2.44 -3.85 8.28
C ILE A 87 -2.42 -4.78 7.07
N GLY A 88 -3.10 -4.38 6.00
CA GLY A 88 -3.14 -5.11 4.75
C GLY A 88 -4.10 -4.51 3.77
N SER A 89 -4.29 -5.21 2.66
CA SER A 89 -5.18 -4.83 1.59
C SER A 89 -5.98 -6.03 1.09
N CYS A 90 -7.19 -5.77 0.61
CA CYS A 90 -8.06 -6.74 -0.04
C CYS A 90 -8.81 -6.07 -1.19
N GLY A 91 -8.30 -6.17 -2.42
CA GLY A 91 -8.86 -5.54 -3.61
C GLY A 91 -8.92 -4.02 -3.45
N ASN A 92 -10.13 -3.45 -3.43
CA ASN A 92 -10.34 -2.01 -3.24
C ASN A 92 -10.40 -1.57 -1.78
N TYR A 93 -10.15 -2.48 -0.84
CA TYR A 93 -10.27 -2.23 0.59
C TYR A 93 -8.91 -2.29 1.28
N PHE A 94 -8.71 -1.43 2.28
CA PHE A 94 -7.72 -1.68 3.31
C PHE A 94 -8.30 -2.63 4.35
N ARG A 95 -7.48 -3.57 4.81
CA ARG A 95 -7.71 -4.34 6.03
C ARG A 95 -7.12 -3.52 7.18
N ILE A 96 -7.93 -3.21 8.18
CA ILE A 96 -7.54 -2.35 9.29
C ILE A 96 -7.72 -3.06 10.64
N LYS A 97 -6.89 -2.69 11.63
CA LYS A 97 -7.25 -2.92 13.04
C LYS A 97 -8.37 -1.96 13.39
N MET A 98 -9.45 -2.49 13.95
CA MET A 98 -10.52 -1.63 14.46
C MET A 98 -10.00 -0.74 15.59
N PRO A 99 -10.49 0.50 15.74
CA PRO A 99 -10.23 1.35 16.90
C PRO A 99 -10.62 0.68 18.22
N THR A 100 -9.96 0.98 19.34
CA THR A 100 -10.21 0.34 20.65
C THR A 100 -11.60 0.61 21.22
N ASP A 101 -12.17 1.73 20.85
CA ASP A 101 -13.50 2.23 21.17
C ASP A 101 -14.59 1.78 20.18
N PHE A 102 -14.25 0.91 19.21
CA PHE A 102 -15.18 0.42 18.20
C PHE A 102 -15.23 -1.11 18.19
N ASN A 103 -16.43 -1.67 18.31
CA ASN A 103 -16.71 -3.09 18.12
C ASN A 103 -17.98 -3.22 17.26
N PHE A 104 -18.06 -4.30 16.47
CA PHE A 104 -19.33 -4.74 15.93
C PHE A 104 -20.14 -5.39 17.06
N ASP A 105 -21.46 -5.15 17.08
CA ASP A 105 -22.38 -5.78 18.04
C ASP A 105 -22.74 -7.20 17.55
N ASP A 106 -21.75 -8.08 17.49
CA ASP A 106 -21.90 -9.43 16.97
C ASP A 106 -21.35 -10.55 17.88
N GLY A 107 -20.85 -10.18 19.05
CA GLY A 107 -20.23 -11.11 19.99
C GLY A 107 -18.90 -11.68 19.52
N ASP A 108 -18.39 -11.25 18.36
CA ASP A 108 -17.05 -11.58 17.89
C ASP A 108 -16.06 -10.53 18.44
N ASN A 109 -15.01 -11.00 19.10
CA ASN A 109 -13.93 -10.16 19.58
C ASN A 109 -12.88 -9.89 18.49
N SER A 110 -13.13 -10.27 17.23
CA SER A 110 -12.23 -9.95 16.12
C SER A 110 -12.10 -8.43 15.98
N ARG A 111 -10.85 -7.94 16.00
CA ARG A 111 -10.53 -6.50 15.97
C ARG A 111 -10.13 -6.05 14.57
N ILE A 112 -10.83 -6.55 13.55
CA ILE A 112 -10.50 -6.34 12.13
C ILE A 112 -11.72 -5.81 11.38
N ALA A 113 -11.51 -4.79 10.56
CA ALA A 113 -12.51 -4.31 9.62
C ALA A 113 -11.88 -4.07 8.24
N TYR A 114 -12.74 -3.84 7.26
CA TYR A 114 -12.38 -3.43 5.92
C TYR A 114 -13.02 -2.08 5.62
N VAL A 115 -12.27 -1.23 4.92
CA VAL A 115 -12.73 0.10 4.51
C VAL A 115 -12.20 0.40 3.11
N LEU A 116 -12.99 1.08 2.29
CA LEU A 116 -12.56 1.45 0.92
C LEU A 116 -11.27 2.27 0.95
N LYS A 117 -10.28 1.87 0.15
CA LYS A 117 -8.98 2.57 0.01
C LYS A 117 -9.19 4.05 -0.33
N SER A 118 -10.18 4.36 -1.15
CA SER A 118 -10.52 5.73 -1.56
C SER A 118 -10.95 6.63 -0.40
N LYS A 119 -11.41 6.08 0.72
CA LYS A 119 -11.90 6.81 1.90
C LYS A 119 -10.83 7.07 2.96
N VAL A 120 -9.68 6.42 2.86
CA VAL A 120 -8.59 6.52 3.84
C VAL A 120 -7.50 7.47 3.33
N TYR A 121 -6.91 8.24 4.25
CA TYR A 121 -5.65 8.95 4.07
C TYR A 121 -4.57 8.23 4.88
N VAL A 122 -3.43 7.94 4.25
CA VAL A 122 -2.25 7.38 4.90
C VAL A 122 -1.09 8.32 4.59
N PRO A 123 -0.53 9.03 5.58
CA PRO A 123 0.56 9.96 5.36
C PRO A 123 1.86 9.22 5.04
N VAL A 124 2.74 9.86 4.28
CA VAL A 124 4.15 9.51 4.20
C VAL A 124 4.79 9.82 5.55
N THR A 125 5.48 8.83 6.12
CA THR A 125 6.23 8.98 7.37
C THR A 125 7.74 9.03 7.13
N GLU A 126 8.21 8.37 6.06
CA GLU A 126 9.63 8.29 5.74
C GLU A 126 9.83 8.21 4.22
N ILE A 127 10.96 8.74 3.74
CA ILE A 127 11.49 8.45 2.42
C ILE A 127 12.84 7.76 2.63
N LYS A 128 13.07 6.64 1.93
CA LYS A 128 14.39 6.01 1.84
C LYS A 128 14.97 6.25 0.47
N ILE A 129 16.26 6.54 0.39
CA ILE A 129 16.99 6.64 -0.87
C ILE A 129 17.98 5.49 -0.96
N ASN A 130 18.14 4.91 -2.15
CA ASN A 130 18.99 3.74 -2.35
C ASN A 130 20.49 4.00 -2.13
N LYS A 131 20.92 5.27 -2.16
CA LYS A 131 22.32 5.70 -1.99
C LYS A 131 22.40 6.94 -1.13
N SER A 132 23.10 6.88 -0.01
CA SER A 132 23.35 8.05 0.85
C SER A 132 24.48 8.92 0.32
N GLU A 133 25.41 8.33 -0.45
CA GLU A 133 26.57 9.02 -1.04
C GLU A 133 26.85 8.46 -2.44
N LEU A 134 27.37 9.30 -3.32
CA LEU A 134 27.71 8.96 -4.71
C LEU A 134 28.95 9.73 -5.17
N ASN A 135 29.89 9.00 -5.76
CA ASN A 135 31.10 9.54 -6.36
C ASN A 135 31.02 9.37 -7.88
N LEU A 136 31.15 10.46 -8.62
CA LEU A 136 31.00 10.49 -10.08
C LEU A 136 32.22 11.11 -10.75
N GLY A 137 32.57 10.62 -11.94
CA GLY A 137 33.46 11.29 -12.88
C GLY A 137 32.71 12.23 -13.81
N GLU A 138 33.45 13.00 -14.60
CA GLU A 138 32.88 13.82 -15.66
C GLU A 138 32.14 12.94 -16.69
N LYS A 139 30.94 13.39 -17.11
CA LYS A 139 30.03 12.70 -18.05
C LYS A 139 29.30 11.47 -17.50
N ASP A 140 29.53 11.09 -16.24
CA ASP A 140 28.77 10.01 -15.62
C ASP A 140 27.27 10.35 -15.50
N VAL A 141 26.47 9.28 -15.50
CA VAL A 141 25.02 9.32 -15.29
C VAL A 141 24.68 8.24 -14.25
N ASP A 142 23.82 8.58 -13.30
CA ASP A 142 23.36 7.63 -12.28
C ASP A 142 21.84 7.77 -12.07
N GLN A 143 21.25 6.79 -11.39
CA GLN A 143 19.84 6.74 -11.06
C GLN A 143 19.67 6.56 -9.54
N LEU A 144 19.16 7.61 -8.89
CA LEU A 144 18.69 7.50 -7.52
C LEU A 144 17.27 6.96 -7.51
N LYS A 145 16.99 6.04 -6.59
CA LYS A 145 15.65 5.50 -6.35
C LYS A 145 15.24 5.91 -4.94
N ALA A 146 14.04 6.45 -4.82
CA ALA A 146 13.44 6.77 -3.54
C ALA A 146 12.21 5.89 -3.29
N GLU A 147 12.09 5.37 -2.09
CA GLU A 147 10.98 4.56 -1.60
C GLU A 147 10.18 5.37 -0.57
N VAL A 148 8.86 5.40 -0.74
CA VAL A 148 7.93 6.06 0.19
C VAL A 148 7.42 5.06 1.20
N ILE A 149 7.51 5.41 2.48
CA ILE A 149 7.07 4.58 3.61
C ILE A 149 5.98 5.33 4.39
N PRO A 150 4.89 4.65 4.78
CA PRO A 150 4.56 3.26 4.47
C PRO A 150 4.20 3.06 2.99
N ALA A 151 4.29 1.82 2.51
CA ALA A 151 3.91 1.47 1.13
C ALA A 151 2.43 1.73 0.82
N GLN A 152 1.59 1.96 1.85
CA GLN A 152 0.18 2.27 1.75
C GLN A 152 -0.09 3.77 1.70
N ALA A 153 0.95 4.62 1.77
CA ALA A 153 0.81 6.08 1.71
C ALA A 153 -0.02 6.51 0.50
N THR A 154 -0.95 7.43 0.72
CA THR A 154 -1.94 7.83 -0.30
C THR A 154 -1.40 8.83 -1.31
N ASN A 155 -0.37 9.59 -0.94
CA ASN A 155 0.37 10.45 -1.85
C ASN A 155 1.84 10.01 -1.87
N LYS A 156 2.25 9.32 -2.93
CA LYS A 156 3.62 8.81 -3.09
C LYS A 156 4.49 9.70 -3.96
N THR A 157 4.07 10.94 -4.19
CA THR A 157 4.82 11.88 -5.01
C THR A 157 6.16 12.20 -4.35
N ILE A 158 7.24 12.14 -5.13
CA ILE A 158 8.57 12.55 -4.72
C ILE A 158 8.98 13.74 -5.57
N VAL A 159 9.41 14.81 -4.91
CA VAL A 159 9.97 16.01 -5.54
C VAL A 159 11.48 15.98 -5.33
N TRP A 160 12.21 15.98 -6.45
CA TRP A 160 13.67 16.00 -6.45
C TRP A 160 14.20 17.44 -6.54
N SER A 161 15.29 17.72 -5.83
CA SER A 161 16.01 18.99 -5.94
C SER A 161 17.51 18.82 -5.68
N VAL A 162 18.31 19.80 -6.12
CA VAL A 162 19.77 19.83 -5.91
C VAL A 162 20.11 21.07 -5.10
N ALA A 163 20.87 20.89 -4.01
CA ALA A 163 21.24 21.97 -3.10
C ALA A 163 22.19 23.00 -3.75
N LYS A 164 23.23 22.53 -4.46
CA LYS A 164 24.16 23.38 -5.20
C LYS A 164 24.03 23.10 -6.70
N LYS A 165 23.43 24.05 -7.42
CA LYS A 165 23.33 24.05 -8.88
C LYS A 165 24.74 24.11 -9.51
N GLY A 166 24.88 23.58 -10.73
CA GLY A 166 26.14 23.60 -11.49
C GLY A 166 27.10 22.44 -11.19
N VAL A 167 26.78 21.57 -10.22
CA VAL A 167 27.53 20.32 -9.97
C VAL A 167 26.83 19.15 -10.66
N VAL A 168 25.54 18.95 -10.36
CA VAL A 168 24.68 17.97 -11.02
C VAL A 168 23.29 18.54 -11.26
N GLU A 169 22.55 17.90 -12.17
CA GLU A 169 21.11 18.03 -12.36
C GLU A 169 20.42 16.72 -11.97
N VAL A 170 19.18 16.82 -11.49
CA VAL A 170 18.31 15.68 -11.21
C VAL A 170 16.97 15.90 -11.90
N ASP A 171 16.46 14.88 -12.59
CA ASP A 171 15.12 14.93 -13.19
C ASP A 171 14.03 14.45 -12.22
N GLN A 172 12.76 14.52 -12.64
CA GLN A 172 11.60 14.09 -11.85
C GLN A 172 11.62 12.60 -11.46
N ASN A 173 12.39 11.78 -12.17
CA ASN A 173 12.52 10.35 -11.93
C ASN A 173 13.75 10.02 -11.07
N GLY A 174 14.55 11.02 -10.65
CA GLY A 174 15.76 10.81 -9.86
C GLY A 174 17.01 10.49 -10.70
N LYS A 175 16.97 10.72 -12.02
CA LYS A 175 18.14 10.54 -12.89
C LYS A 175 19.11 11.69 -12.71
N ILE A 176 20.36 11.37 -12.42
CA ILE A 176 21.45 12.32 -12.18
C ILE A 176 22.26 12.52 -13.46
N LYS A 177 22.54 13.78 -13.79
CA LYS A 177 23.48 14.16 -14.84
C LYS A 177 24.53 15.11 -14.28
N VAL A 178 25.79 14.81 -14.53
CA VAL A 178 26.91 15.70 -14.14
C VAL A 178 26.92 16.97 -14.99
N VAL A 179 27.12 18.10 -14.33
CA VAL A 179 27.26 19.44 -14.94
C VAL A 179 28.66 20.00 -14.71
N GLY A 180 29.24 19.78 -13.52
CA GLY A 180 30.56 20.29 -13.16
C GLY A 180 31.12 19.61 -11.92
N THR A 181 32.40 19.83 -11.65
CA THR A 181 33.11 19.23 -10.51
C THR A 181 32.73 19.86 -9.18
N GLY A 182 32.84 19.09 -8.10
CA GLY A 182 32.65 19.55 -6.73
C GLY A 182 31.61 18.76 -5.95
N ASN A 183 31.21 19.29 -4.81
CA ASN A 183 30.27 18.64 -3.89
C ASN A 183 28.89 19.28 -3.96
N THR A 184 27.85 18.46 -3.95
CA THR A 184 26.45 18.88 -3.83
C THR A 184 25.62 17.81 -3.10
N THR A 185 24.35 18.10 -2.87
CA THR A 185 23.40 17.17 -2.27
C THR A 185 22.15 17.13 -3.13
N VAL A 186 21.70 15.93 -3.48
CA VAL A 186 20.41 15.70 -4.11
C VAL A 186 19.41 15.27 -3.04
N ILE A 187 18.22 15.88 -3.05
CA ILE A 187 17.20 15.71 -2.01
C ILE A 187 15.93 15.19 -2.68
N ALA A 188 15.42 14.06 -2.18
CA ALA A 188 14.09 13.53 -2.46
C ALA A 188 13.14 13.95 -1.34
N LYS A 189 12.06 14.67 -1.66
CA LYS A 189 11.13 15.19 -0.65
C LYS A 189 9.69 14.84 -0.98
N SER A 190 8.93 14.41 0.02
CA SER A 190 7.48 14.29 -0.07
C SER A 190 6.85 15.68 0.12
N PRO A 191 5.81 16.03 -0.65
CA PRO A 191 4.99 17.21 -0.37
C PRO A 191 4.43 17.24 1.05
N GLU A 192 4.33 16.09 1.72
CA GLU A 192 3.80 15.95 3.08
C GLU A 192 4.85 16.21 4.17
N GLY A 193 6.12 16.41 3.81
CA GLY A 193 7.18 16.83 4.74
C GLY A 193 8.44 15.96 4.71
N PRO A 194 8.36 14.62 4.85
CA PRO A 194 9.53 13.76 4.93
C PRO A 194 10.47 13.90 3.73
N SER A 195 11.77 13.74 3.96
CA SER A 195 12.78 13.82 2.91
C SER A 195 13.98 12.92 3.19
N ALA A 196 14.68 12.54 2.13
CA ALA A 196 15.95 11.84 2.16
C ALA A 196 16.95 12.54 1.24
N ALA A 197 18.25 12.36 1.48
CA ALA A 197 19.30 13.04 0.74
C ALA A 197 20.44 12.09 0.36
N CYS A 198 21.04 12.37 -0.79
CA CYS A 198 22.26 11.75 -1.29
C CYS A 198 23.33 12.83 -1.45
N LYS A 199 24.49 12.67 -0.79
CA LYS A 199 25.65 13.54 -1.03
C LYS A 199 26.34 13.09 -2.31
N ILE A 200 26.69 14.04 -3.16
CA ILE A 200 27.34 13.76 -4.44
C ILE A 200 28.65 14.51 -4.51
N THR A 201 29.71 13.78 -4.82
CA THR A 201 31.04 14.33 -5.15
C THR A 201 31.34 14.03 -6.61
N VAL A 202 31.61 15.07 -7.39
CA VAL A 202 32.03 14.95 -8.78
C VAL A 202 33.52 15.30 -8.89
N PHE A 203 34.30 14.34 -9.37
CA PHE A 203 35.73 14.49 -9.59
C PHE A 203 36.03 14.86 -11.04
N LYS A 204 37.11 15.63 -11.23
CA LYS A 204 37.70 15.81 -12.56
C LYS A 204 38.27 14.46 -13.02
N GLY A 205 38.10 14.10 -14.29
CA GLY A 205 38.79 12.95 -14.86
C GLY A 205 40.30 13.10 -14.67
N LEU A 206 40.98 11.99 -14.32
CA LEU A 206 42.43 11.94 -14.42
C LEU A 206 42.76 11.77 -15.90
N ASP A 207 43.32 12.82 -16.51
CA ASP A 207 43.89 12.79 -17.86
C ASP A 207 45.10 11.85 -17.94
#